data_AF-M1ZMT4-F1
#
_entry.id   AF-M1ZMT4-F1
#
_cell.length_a   1.000
_cell.length_b   1.000
_cell.length_c   1.000
_cell.angle_alpha   90.00
_cell.angle_beta   90.00
_cell.angle_gamma   90.00
#
_symmetry.space_group_name_H-M   'P 1'
#
loop_
_entity.id
_entity.type
_entity.pdbx_description
1 polymer ?
#
loop_
_entity_poly.entity_id
_entity_poly.type
_entity_poly.pdbx_seq_one_letter_code
_entity_poly.pdbx_strand_id
1 'polypeptide(L)'
;MLKLAYNTNGLRNMPLEEAIKQISNHNYDGIEISLHKQHFHPVNINIEEVKKIKSTLKSSGLVLSDIATGCDDILSDDKFEPSIICKDSIGRKKRIELLIKTAE
;
A
#
# COMPACT_ATOMS: atom_id res chain seq x y z
N MET A 1 -21.51 3.26 16.23
CA MET A 1 -21.54 3.28 14.75
C MET A 1 -20.30 2.56 14.24
N LEU A 2 -20.39 1.83 13.13
CA LEU A 2 -19.24 1.13 12.53
C LEU A 2 -18.31 2.17 11.88
N LYS A 3 -16.99 2.02 12.08
CA LYS A 3 -15.99 2.85 11.39
C LYS A 3 -15.59 2.20 10.07
N LEU A 4 -15.52 2.98 8.99
CA LEU A 4 -15.19 2.49 7.66
C LEU A 4 -13.87 3.08 7.14
N ALA A 5 -13.08 2.26 6.46
CA ALA A 5 -11.88 2.69 5.76
C ALA A 5 -11.94 2.32 4.27
N TYR A 6 -11.26 3.10 3.43
CA TYR A 6 -11.16 2.84 2.00
C TYR A 6 -9.72 2.56 1.58
N ASN A 7 -9.53 1.55 0.73
CA ASN A 7 -8.20 1.16 0.22
C ASN A 7 -7.83 1.96 -1.03
N THR A 8 -6.65 2.62 -1.02
CA THR A 8 -6.17 3.43 -2.16
C THR A 8 -5.87 2.63 -3.43
N ASN A 9 -5.83 1.30 -3.38
CA ASN A 9 -5.73 0.39 -4.52
C ASN A 9 -6.78 0.69 -5.60
N GLY A 10 -7.99 1.07 -5.18
CA GLY A 10 -9.10 1.46 -6.05
C GLY A 10 -8.94 2.81 -6.75
N LEU A 11 -7.92 3.60 -6.38
CA LEU A 11 -7.65 4.95 -6.89
C LEU A 11 -6.22 5.08 -7.43
N ARG A 12 -5.61 3.98 -7.90
CA ARG A 12 -4.24 3.97 -8.48
C ARG A 12 -4.11 4.70 -9.82
N ASN A 13 -5.21 5.16 -10.40
CA ASN A 13 -5.23 5.98 -11.60
C ASN A 13 -4.96 7.48 -11.33
N MET A 14 -4.79 7.89 -10.07
CA MET A 14 -4.45 9.26 -9.67
C MET A 14 -3.33 9.26 -8.62
N PRO A 15 -2.63 10.40 -8.43
CA PRO A 15 -1.63 10.55 -7.37
C PRO A 15 -2.21 10.27 -5.98
N LEU A 16 -1.38 9.75 -5.07
CA LEU A 16 -1.82 9.35 -3.72
C LEU A 16 -2.45 10.50 -2.93
N GLU A 17 -1.92 11.71 -3.03
CA GLU A 17 -2.48 12.87 -2.33
C GLU A 17 -3.88 13.23 -2.84
N GLU A 18 -4.12 13.09 -4.14
CA GLU A 18 -5.45 13.28 -4.70
C GLU A 18 -6.39 12.15 -4.27
N ALA A 19 -5.92 10.90 -4.23
CA ALA A 19 -6.70 9.78 -3.71
C ALA A 19 -7.13 10.01 -2.24
N ILE A 20 -6.21 10.47 -1.38
CA ILE A 20 -6.52 10.82 0.03
C ILE A 20 -7.60 11.90 0.08
N LYS A 21 -7.46 12.95 -0.73
CA LYS A 21 -8.44 14.05 -0.80
C LYS A 21 -9.80 13.56 -1.27
N GLN A 22 -9.86 12.72 -2.31
CA GLN A 22 -11.11 12.13 -2.79
C GLN A 22 -11.81 11.32 -1.70
N ILE A 23 -11.08 10.45 -0.98
CA ILE A 23 -11.63 9.66 0.12
C ILE A 23 -12.16 10.57 1.24
N SER A 24 -11.44 11.66 1.56
CA SER A 24 -11.84 12.61 2.61
C SER A 24 -13.12 13.41 2.31
N ASN A 25 -13.52 13.48 1.04
CA ASN A 25 -14.79 14.10 0.63
C ASN A 25 -15.99 13.15 0.83
N HIS A 26 -15.75 11.92 1.28
CA HIS A 26 -16.76 10.91 1.58
C HIS A 26 -16.77 10.56 3.06
N ASN A 27 -17.81 9.84 3.50
CA ASN A 27 -18.02 9.48 4.91
C ASN A 27 -17.18 8.26 5.36
N TYR A 28 -15.87 8.28 5.07
CA TYR A 28 -14.92 7.30 5.60
C TYR A 28 -14.24 7.86 6.85
N ASP A 29 -14.06 7.02 7.85
CA ASP A 29 -13.30 7.33 9.07
C ASP A 29 -11.80 7.12 8.86
N GLY A 30 -11.43 6.26 7.90
CA GLY A 30 -10.06 5.88 7.68
C GLY A 30 -9.70 5.52 6.25
N ILE A 31 -8.44 5.13 6.09
CA ILE A 31 -7.81 4.85 4.82
C ILE A 31 -6.76 3.76 4.99
N GLU A 32 -6.73 2.82 4.04
CA GLU A 32 -5.65 1.85 3.86
C GLU A 32 -4.79 2.31 2.68
N ILE A 33 -3.49 2.51 2.91
CA ILE A 33 -2.56 2.92 1.84
C ILE A 33 -1.96 1.68 1.19
N SER A 34 -2.19 1.52 -0.12
CA SER A 34 -1.58 0.46 -0.91
C SER A 34 -0.17 0.82 -1.37
N LEU A 35 0.80 -0.04 -1.04
CA LEU A 35 2.14 0.02 -1.60
C LEU A 35 2.11 -0.44 -3.06
N HIS A 36 2.45 0.45 -3.97
CA HIS A 36 2.38 0.22 -5.41
C HIS A 36 3.16 1.29 -6.16
N LYS A 37 3.70 0.98 -7.35
CA LYS A 37 4.50 1.93 -8.14
C LYS A 37 3.82 3.26 -8.50
N GLN A 38 2.49 3.26 -8.73
CA GLN A 38 1.73 4.49 -9.01
C GLN A 38 1.48 5.36 -7.77
N HIS A 39 1.59 4.79 -6.58
CA HIS A 39 1.41 5.51 -5.31
C HIS A 39 2.74 5.47 -4.54
N PHE A 40 2.91 4.45 -3.72
CA PHE A 40 4.02 4.34 -2.79
C PHE A 40 4.82 3.07 -3.05
N HIS A 41 5.95 3.19 -3.75
CA HIS A 41 6.76 2.03 -4.06
C HIS A 41 7.58 1.61 -2.83
N PRO A 42 7.44 0.37 -2.33
CA PRO A 42 7.99 -0.04 -1.03
C PRO A 42 9.52 0.05 -0.93
N VAL A 43 10.23 -0.05 -2.06
CA VAL A 43 11.70 0.00 -2.08
C VAL A 43 12.30 1.36 -2.47
N ASN A 44 11.48 2.29 -2.99
CA ASN A 44 11.95 3.60 -3.49
C ASN A 44 11.46 4.77 -2.62
N ILE A 45 10.68 4.47 -1.60
CA ILE A 45 10.15 5.41 -0.62
C ILE A 45 11.26 6.14 0.13
N ASN A 46 11.10 7.45 0.32
CA ASN A 46 11.95 8.24 1.20
C ASN A 46 11.17 8.90 2.36
N ILE A 47 11.92 9.37 3.36
CA ILE A 47 11.36 9.93 4.59
C ILE A 47 10.55 11.21 4.38
N GLU A 48 10.89 12.01 3.36
CA GLU A 48 10.17 13.25 3.06
C GLU A 48 8.80 12.97 2.44
N GLU A 49 8.70 11.95 1.59
CA GLU A 49 7.40 11.50 1.07
C GLU A 49 6.49 10.97 2.19
N VAL A 50 7.06 10.21 3.15
CA VAL A 50 6.32 9.74 4.34
C VAL A 50 5.79 10.92 5.15
N LYS A 51 6.62 11.94 5.41
CA LYS A 51 6.20 13.15 6.14
C LYS A 51 5.09 13.89 5.40
N LYS A 52 5.20 14.01 4.07
CA LYS A 52 4.18 14.65 3.23
C LYS A 52 2.83 13.93 3.35
N ILE A 53 2.81 12.60 3.19
CA ILE A 53 1.59 11.79 3.32
C ILE A 53 1.01 11.91 4.73
N LYS A 54 1.84 11.83 5.77
CA LYS A 54 1.39 12.01 7.15
C LYS A 54 0.73 13.36 7.38
N SER A 55 1.28 14.42 6.79
CA SER A 55 0.69 15.76 6.81
C SER A 55 -0.66 15.79 6.09
N THR A 56 -0.74 15.25 4.86
CA THR A 56 -1.98 15.18 4.07
C THR A 56 -3.08 14.42 4.82
N LEU A 57 -2.76 13.26 5.40
CA LEU A 57 -3.70 12.49 6.22
C LEU A 57 -4.22 13.30 7.41
N LYS A 58 -3.32 13.96 8.16
CA LYS A 58 -3.70 14.80 9.29
C LYS A 58 -4.64 15.93 8.88
N SER A 59 -4.37 16.59 7.75
CA SER A 59 -5.22 17.66 7.21
C SER A 59 -6.57 17.15 6.68
N SER A 60 -6.64 15.91 6.22
CA SER A 60 -7.87 15.29 5.70
C SER A 60 -8.84 14.79 6.77
N GLY A 61 -8.37 14.62 8.01
CA GLY A 61 -9.15 14.00 9.09
C GLY A 61 -9.27 12.47 9.01
N LEU A 62 -8.71 11.83 7.97
CA LEU A 62 -8.69 10.38 7.83
C LEU A 62 -7.66 9.73 8.75
N VAL A 63 -8.06 8.64 9.41
CA VAL A 63 -7.15 7.79 10.19
C VAL A 63 -6.52 6.73 9.28
N LEU A 64 -5.20 6.61 9.29
CA LEU A 64 -4.53 5.47 8.65
C LEU A 64 -4.90 4.19 9.41
N SER A 65 -5.66 3.29 8.78
CA SER A 65 -6.04 2.01 9.41
C SER A 65 -4.92 0.99 9.30
N ASP A 66 -4.33 0.88 8.12
CA ASP A 66 -3.33 -0.12 7.77
C ASP A 66 -2.63 0.22 6.43
N ILE A 67 -1.68 -0.62 6.04
CA ILE A 67 -0.91 -0.51 4.80
C ILE A 67 -1.07 -1.82 4.04
N ALA A 68 -1.52 -1.74 2.79
CA ALA A 68 -1.62 -2.90 1.91
C ALA A 68 -0.25 -3.19 1.28
N THR A 69 0.34 -4.34 1.58
CA THR A 69 1.70 -4.73 1.14
C THR A 69 1.70 -5.61 -0.11
N GLY A 70 0.59 -5.69 -0.82
CA GLY A 70 0.38 -6.53 -2.01
C GLY A 70 1.00 -6.02 -3.32
N CYS A 71 2.11 -5.29 -3.28
CA CYS A 71 2.77 -4.77 -4.49
C CYS A 71 3.16 -5.96 -5.40
N ASP A 72 2.65 -5.95 -6.64
CA ASP A 72 2.59 -7.14 -7.50
C ASP A 72 3.90 -7.43 -8.23
N ASP A 73 4.83 -6.48 -8.26
CA ASP A 73 6.07 -6.52 -9.07
C ASP A 73 7.37 -6.48 -8.24
N ILE A 74 7.31 -6.75 -6.93
CA ILE A 74 8.53 -6.70 -6.07
C ILE A 74 9.57 -7.77 -6.45
N LEU A 75 9.12 -8.99 -6.75
CA LEU A 75 10.02 -10.14 -6.90
C LEU A 75 10.28 -10.52 -8.37
N SER A 76 9.38 -10.14 -9.27
CA SER A 76 9.51 -10.38 -10.70
C SER A 76 8.53 -9.50 -11.48
N ASP A 77 8.70 -9.43 -12.81
CA ASP A 77 7.76 -8.76 -13.70
C ASP A 77 6.44 -9.54 -13.89
N ASP A 78 6.40 -10.82 -13.49
CA ASP A 78 5.17 -11.60 -13.45
C ASP A 78 4.40 -11.30 -12.16
N LYS A 79 3.19 -10.78 -12.32
CA LYS A 79 2.42 -10.20 -11.22
C LYS A 79 2.14 -11.23 -10.15
N PHE A 80 2.45 -10.87 -8.91
CA PHE A 80 2.31 -11.69 -7.72
C PHE A 80 3.18 -12.96 -7.69
N GLU A 81 4.01 -13.18 -8.70
CA GLU A 81 4.91 -14.32 -8.77
C GLU A 81 6.36 -13.92 -8.42
N PRO A 82 7.13 -14.83 -7.81
CA PRO A 82 6.71 -16.11 -7.26
C PRO A 82 5.77 -15.98 -6.05
N SER A 83 4.75 -16.83 -5.96
CA SER A 83 3.82 -16.92 -4.83
C SER A 83 4.23 -17.97 -3.78
N ILE A 84 3.54 -18.04 -2.63
CA ILE A 84 3.83 -19.02 -1.57
C ILE A 84 3.47 -20.47 -1.97
N ILE A 85 2.60 -20.64 -2.98
CA ILE A 85 2.14 -21.94 -3.48
C ILE A 85 2.75 -22.30 -4.85
N CYS A 86 3.65 -21.48 -5.40
CA CYS A 86 4.26 -21.76 -6.70
C CYS A 86 5.12 -23.04 -6.64
N LYS A 87 5.34 -23.73 -7.76
CA LYS A 87 6.10 -25.00 -7.77
C LYS A 87 7.59 -24.82 -7.50
N ASP A 88 8.16 -23.69 -7.89
CA ASP A 88 9.57 -23.36 -7.71
C ASP A 88 9.90 -23.14 -6.22
N SER A 89 10.76 -24.00 -5.66
CA SER A 89 11.17 -23.92 -4.26
C SER A 89 11.99 -22.66 -3.95
N ILE A 90 12.79 -22.18 -4.90
CA ILE A 90 13.61 -20.97 -4.72
C ILE A 90 12.69 -19.74 -4.72
N GLY A 91 11.76 -19.65 -5.67
CA GLY A 91 10.74 -18.60 -5.72
C GLY A 91 9.88 -18.55 -4.47
N ARG A 92 9.37 -19.69 -3.98
CA ARG A 92 8.63 -19.76 -2.71
C ARG A 92 9.45 -19.21 -1.55
N LYS A 93 10.72 -19.60 -1.45
CA LYS A 93 11.62 -19.11 -0.39
C LYS A 93 11.76 -17.57 -0.44
N LYS A 94 11.97 -16.99 -1.62
CA LYS A 94 12.02 -15.53 -1.79
C LYS A 94 10.73 -14.84 -1.36
N ARG A 95 9.56 -15.40 -1.68
CA ARG A 95 8.27 -14.87 -1.24
C ARG A 95 8.12 -14.92 0.28
N ILE A 96 8.52 -16.02 0.92
CA ILE A 96 8.49 -16.15 2.38
C ILE A 96 9.42 -15.11 3.03
N GLU A 97 10.65 -14.97 2.52
CA GLU A 97 11.62 -13.97 3.02
C GLU A 97 11.08 -12.54 2.89
N LEU A 98 10.44 -12.20 1.76
CA LEU A 98 9.78 -10.91 1.57
C LEU A 98 8.68 -10.67 2.61
N LEU A 99 7.82 -11.67 2.85
CA LEU A 99 6.73 -11.54 3.83
C LEU A 99 7.24 -11.38 5.26
N ILE A 100 8.28 -12.14 5.64
CA ILE A 100 8.93 -12.01 6.96
C ILE A 100 9.50 -10.60 7.12
N LYS A 101 10.29 -10.14 6.14
CA LYS A 101 10.88 -8.80 6.16
C LYS A 101 9.84 -7.68 6.21
N THR A 102 8.65 -7.90 5.66
CA THR A 102 7.55 -6.92 5.68
C THR A 102 6.91 -6.79 7.07
N ALA A 103 7.01 -7.83 7.91
CA ALA A 103 6.42 -7.86 9.24
C ALA A 103 7.37 -7.37 10.35
N GLU A 104 8.66 -7.22 10.05
CA GLU A 104 9.70 -6.65 10.92
C GLU A 104 9.63 -5.12 10.98
#